data_AF-A0A067G7Q1-F1
#
_entry.id   AF-A0A067G7Q1-F1
#
_cell.length_a   1.000
_cell.length_b   1.000
_cell.length_c   1.000
_cell.angle_alpha   90.00
_cell.angle_beta   90.00
_cell.angle_gamma   90.00
#
_symmetry.space_group_name_H-M   'P 1'
#
loop_
_entity.id
_entity.type
_entity.pdbx_description
1 polymer ?
#
loop_
_entity_poly.entity_id
_entity_poly.type
_entity_poly.pdbx_seq_one_letter_code
_entity_poly.pdbx_strand_id
1 'polypeptide(L)'
;MPGGNVGADHAIFEQGASAGNVGNEKLVEQKKANPVALLLSSAMMLRHLQFPSFADRLETAVKRVISEGKCRTKDLGGSSTTQEIVDAVIAALE
;
A
#
# COMPACT_ATOMS: atom_id res chain seq x y z
N MET A 1 1.42 7.67 3.36
CA MET A 1 2.87 7.59 3.06
C MET A 1 3.42 6.28 3.60
N PRO A 2 4.28 5.55 2.88
CA PRO A 2 4.95 4.37 3.42
C PRO A 2 5.92 4.74 4.55
N GLY A 3 6.22 3.78 5.42
CA GLY A 3 7.10 3.98 6.57
C GLY A 3 7.78 2.70 7.04
N GLY A 4 8.79 2.88 7.88
CA GLY A 4 9.45 1.78 8.58
C GLY A 4 10.40 2.32 9.65
N ASN A 5 10.42 1.64 10.79
CA ASN A 5 11.30 1.90 11.92
C ASN A 5 12.35 0.80 11.97
N VAL A 6 13.62 1.15 11.73
CA VAL A 6 14.74 0.20 11.71
C VAL A 6 15.66 0.50 12.89
N GLY A 7 15.79 -0.46 13.79
CA GLY A 7 16.73 -0.44 14.92
C GLY A 7 17.94 -1.35 14.69
N ALA A 8 18.75 -1.53 15.72
CA ALA A 8 19.96 -2.36 15.65
C ALA A 8 19.65 -3.84 15.37
N ASP A 9 18.64 -4.38 16.06
CA ASP A 9 18.31 -5.82 16.03
C ASP A 9 16.95 -6.13 15.38
N HIS A 10 16.11 -5.11 15.17
CA HIS A 10 14.73 -5.29 14.73
C HIS A 10 14.32 -4.20 13.75
N ALA A 11 13.42 -4.54 12.84
CA ALA A 11 12.77 -3.59 11.94
C ALA A 11 11.27 -3.84 11.88
N ILE A 12 10.49 -2.76 11.90
CA ILE A 12 9.02 -2.76 11.77
C ILE A 12 8.66 -1.89 10.58
N PHE A 13 7.90 -2.42 9.63
CA PHE A 13 7.42 -1.67 8.46
C PHE A 13 5.92 -1.45 8.59
N GLU A 14 5.50 -0.19 8.49
CA GLU A 14 4.13 0.22 8.76
C GLU A 14 3.76 1.46 7.94
N GLN A 15 2.47 1.74 7.81
CA GLN A 15 2.03 3.00 7.22
C GLN A 15 2.48 4.19 8.10
N GLY A 16 3.33 5.07 7.55
CA GLY A 16 3.86 6.20 8.33
C GLY A 16 2.85 7.32 8.59
N ALA A 17 1.85 7.48 7.72
CA ALA A 17 0.79 8.47 7.90
C ALA A 17 -0.58 7.88 7.55
N SER A 18 -1.53 8.04 8.47
CA SER A 18 -2.88 7.45 8.44
C SER A 18 -3.78 7.98 7.32
N ALA A 19 -3.56 9.21 6.83
CA ALA A 19 -4.49 9.92 5.93
C ALA A 19 -5.95 9.99 6.43
N GLY A 20 -6.18 9.81 7.74
CA GLY A 20 -7.52 9.79 8.36
C GLY A 20 -8.18 8.40 8.39
N ASN A 21 -7.43 7.34 8.08
CA ASN A 21 -7.95 5.99 7.90
C ASN A 21 -7.91 5.17 9.19
N VAL A 22 -6.87 5.38 10.02
CA VAL A 22 -6.61 4.62 11.24
C VAL A 22 -7.66 4.93 12.30
N GLY A 23 -8.26 3.88 12.88
CA GLY A 23 -9.28 4.00 13.92
C GLY A 23 -10.66 4.44 13.41
N ASN A 24 -10.87 4.50 12.09
CA ASN A 24 -12.14 4.90 11.51
C ASN A 24 -13.03 3.69 11.21
N GLU A 25 -13.94 3.37 12.15
CA GLU A 25 -14.85 2.22 12.06
C GLU A 25 -15.69 2.22 10.77
N LYS A 26 -16.12 3.41 10.31
CA LYS A 26 -16.89 3.53 9.06
C LYS A 26 -16.10 3.08 7.85
N LEU A 27 -14.79 3.38 7.79
CA LEU A 27 -13.93 2.94 6.68
C LEU A 27 -13.68 1.44 6.70
N VAL A 28 -13.65 0.84 7.89
CA VAL A 28 -13.56 -0.62 8.07
C VAL A 28 -14.83 -1.30 7.54
N GLU A 29 -16.00 -0.85 7.97
CA GLU A 29 -17.30 -1.38 7.51
C GLU A 29 -17.47 -1.23 6.00
N GLN A 30 -17.08 -0.08 5.45
CA GLN A 30 -17.20 0.20 4.02
C GLN A 30 -16.13 -0.49 3.18
N LYS A 31 -15.07 -1.05 3.78
CA LYS A 31 -13.91 -1.60 3.08
C LYS A 31 -13.29 -0.61 2.09
N LYS A 32 -13.16 0.66 2.52
CA LYS A 32 -12.71 1.79 1.67
C LYS A 32 -11.38 2.42 2.11
N ALA A 33 -10.64 1.76 2.99
CA ALA A 33 -9.31 2.21 3.38
C ALA A 33 -8.33 2.08 2.21
N ASN A 34 -7.43 3.05 2.06
CA ASN A 34 -6.38 3.00 1.05
C ASN A 34 -5.24 2.04 1.46
N PRO A 35 -4.98 0.95 0.72
CA PRO A 35 -3.92 0.01 1.05
C PRO A 35 -2.53 0.44 0.58
N VAL A 36 -2.41 1.49 -0.25
CA VAL A 36 -1.16 1.85 -0.95
C VAL A 36 0.00 2.09 0.00
N ALA A 37 -0.21 2.82 1.09
CA ALA A 37 0.86 3.11 2.04
C ALA A 37 1.41 1.83 2.69
N LEU A 38 0.52 0.89 3.03
CA LEU A 38 0.91 -0.39 3.60
C LEU A 38 1.66 -1.26 2.59
N LEU A 39 1.16 -1.38 1.36
CA LEU A 39 1.82 -2.14 0.28
C LEU A 39 3.23 -1.61 -0.01
N LEU A 40 3.40 -0.30 -0.07
CA LEU A 40 4.71 0.31 -0.27
C LEU A 40 5.64 0.13 0.94
N SER A 41 5.10 0.09 2.16
CA SER A 41 5.87 -0.26 3.36
C SER A 41 6.31 -1.73 3.33
N SER A 42 5.47 -2.63 2.81
CA SER A 42 5.86 -4.02 2.55
C SER A 42 6.95 -4.13 1.50
N ALA A 43 6.97 -3.27 0.47
CA ALA A 43 8.08 -3.21 -0.48
C ALA A 43 9.39 -2.76 0.22
N MET A 44 9.35 -1.79 1.12
CA MET A 44 10.50 -1.41 1.96
C MET A 44 11.00 -2.59 2.82
N MET A 45 10.08 -3.36 3.40
CA MET A 45 10.40 -4.59 4.15
C MET A 45 11.10 -5.62 3.26
N LEU A 46 10.60 -5.88 2.05
CA LEU A 46 11.22 -6.80 1.11
C LEU A 46 12.64 -6.37 0.75
N ARG A 47 12.89 -5.06 0.56
CA ARG A 47 14.26 -4.54 0.35
C ARG A 47 15.14 -4.79 1.58
N HIS A 48 14.63 -4.57 2.78
CA HIS A 48 15.36 -4.82 4.02
C HIS A 48 15.74 -6.29 4.18
N LEU A 49 14.83 -7.20 3.82
CA LEU A 49 15.03 -8.66 3.80
C LEU A 49 15.92 -9.17 2.65
N GLN A 50 16.55 -8.28 1.86
CA GLN A 50 17.39 -8.63 0.71
C GLN A 50 16.63 -9.32 -0.44
N PHE A 51 15.37 -8.94 -0.65
CA PHE A 51 14.50 -9.37 -1.75
C PHE A 51 14.16 -8.22 -2.71
N PRO A 52 15.14 -7.59 -3.38
CA PRO A 52 14.90 -6.38 -4.18
C PRO A 52 14.00 -6.64 -5.39
N SER A 53 14.10 -7.80 -6.05
CA SER A 53 13.26 -8.12 -7.21
C SER A 53 11.77 -8.19 -6.86
N PHE A 54 11.43 -8.77 -5.71
CA PHE A 54 10.05 -8.80 -5.22
C PHE A 54 9.55 -7.41 -4.81
N ALA A 55 10.43 -6.61 -4.19
CA ALA A 55 10.12 -5.22 -3.85
C ALA A 55 9.83 -4.38 -5.10
N ASP A 56 10.68 -4.50 -6.13
CA ASP A 56 10.55 -3.76 -7.38
C ASP A 56 9.26 -4.13 -8.13
N ARG A 57 8.92 -5.43 -8.17
CA ARG A 57 7.66 -5.90 -8.76
C ARG A 57 6.44 -5.32 -8.07
N LEU A 58 6.39 -5.38 -6.74
CA LEU A 58 5.28 -4.83 -5.96
C LEU A 58 5.18 -3.30 -6.11
N GLU A 59 6.30 -2.59 -5.97
CA GLU A 59 6.34 -1.14 -6.07
C GLU A 59 5.93 -0.65 -7.47
N THR A 60 6.38 -1.34 -8.51
CA THR A 60 6.03 -1.04 -9.91
C THR A 60 4.54 -1.28 -10.18
N ALA A 61 4.00 -2.40 -9.72
CA ALA A 61 2.57 -2.70 -9.87
C ALA A 61 1.69 -1.66 -9.17
N VAL A 62 2.02 -1.29 -7.93
CA VAL A 62 1.30 -0.24 -7.19
C VAL A 62 1.39 1.11 -7.92
N LYS A 63 2.59 1.51 -8.37
CA LYS A 63 2.79 2.76 -9.12
C LYS A 63 1.95 2.78 -10.40
N ARG A 64 1.93 1.68 -11.16
CA ARG A 64 1.15 1.54 -12.39
C ARG A 64 -0.34 1.76 -12.13
N VAL A 65 -0.93 1.00 -11.21
CA VAL A 65 -2.37 1.11 -10.87
C VAL A 65 -2.77 2.52 -10.47
N ILE A 66 -1.98 3.18 -9.62
CA ILE A 66 -2.29 4.54 -9.16
C ILE A 66 -2.09 5.57 -10.28
N SER A 67 -1.05 5.42 -11.10
CA SER A 67 -0.76 6.33 -12.22
C SER A 67 -1.78 6.26 -13.36
N GLU A 68 -2.38 5.08 -13.61
CA GLU A 68 -3.47 4.90 -14.58
C GLU A 68 -4.74 5.65 -14.16
N GLY A 69 -4.89 5.94 -12.86
CA GLY A 69 -5.98 6.77 -12.32
C GLY A 69 -7.37 6.13 -12.34
N LYS A 70 -7.51 4.88 -12.82
CA LYS A 70 -8.80 4.17 -12.91
C LYS A 70 -9.26 3.56 -11.58
N CYS A 71 -8.33 3.05 -10.77
CA CYS A 71 -8.63 2.40 -9.49
C CYS A 71 -8.00 3.20 -8.33
N ARG A 72 -8.83 3.92 -7.58
CA ARG A 72 -8.41 4.84 -6.51
C ARG A 72 -9.45 4.91 -5.41
N THR A 73 -9.01 4.94 -4.16
CA THR A 73 -9.87 5.18 -3.00
C THR A 73 -10.23 6.66 -2.87
N LYS A 74 -11.17 6.96 -1.97
CA LYS A 74 -11.74 8.30 -1.77
C LYS A 74 -10.69 9.37 -1.47
N ASP A 75 -9.68 9.05 -0.67
CA ASP A 75 -8.56 9.93 -0.32
C ASP A 75 -7.67 10.30 -1.52
N LEU A 76 -7.73 9.51 -2.60
CA LEU A 76 -7.07 9.77 -3.88
C LEU A 76 -8.04 10.28 -4.97
N GLY A 77 -9.26 10.69 -4.57
CA GLY A 77 -10.27 11.23 -5.47
C GLY A 77 -11.06 10.20 -6.28
N GLY A 78 -11.02 8.92 -5.88
CA GLY A 78 -11.80 7.85 -6.52
C GLY A 78 -12.90 7.29 -5.62
N SER A 79 -13.46 6.14 -6.02
CA SER A 79 -14.55 5.45 -5.31
C SER A 79 -14.27 3.97 -5.06
N SER A 80 -13.10 3.47 -5.45
CA SER A 80 -12.72 2.08 -5.32
C SER A 80 -12.59 1.66 -3.84
N THR A 81 -12.89 0.40 -3.60
CA THR A 81 -12.70 -0.30 -2.33
C THR A 81 -11.24 -0.73 -2.16
N THR A 82 -10.88 -1.11 -0.94
CA THR A 82 -9.58 -1.68 -0.62
C THR A 82 -9.30 -2.92 -1.47
N GLN A 83 -10.31 -3.80 -1.64
CA GLN A 83 -10.16 -5.04 -2.40
C GLN A 83 -9.93 -4.77 -3.89
N GLU A 84 -10.67 -3.83 -4.49
CA GLU A 84 -10.50 -3.49 -5.92
C GLU A 84 -9.08 -2.96 -6.20
N ILE A 85 -8.50 -2.18 -5.28
CA ILE A 85 -7.10 -1.75 -5.42
C ILE A 85 -6.15 -2.95 -5.33
N VAL A 86 -6.35 -3.85 -4.37
CA VAL A 86 -5.51 -5.04 -4.21
C VAL A 86 -5.59 -5.93 -5.46
N ASP A 87 -6.78 -6.17 -5.99
CA ASP A 87 -7.00 -6.97 -7.19
C ASP A 87 -6.33 -6.33 -8.41
N ALA A 88 -6.43 -5.01 -8.56
CA ALA A 88 -5.75 -4.28 -9.62
C ALA A 88 -4.21 -4.37 -9.50
N VAL A 89 -3.67 -4.31 -8.27
CA VAL A 89 -2.23 -4.48 -8.02
C VAL A 89 -1.79 -5.90 -8.37
N ILE A 90 -2.55 -6.92 -7.97
CA ILE A 90 -2.25 -8.32 -8.29
C ILE A 90 -2.26 -8.53 -9.81
N ALA A 91 -3.24 -7.98 -10.53
CA ALA A 91 -3.32 -8.06 -11.98
C ALA A 91 -2.17 -7.32 -12.70
N ALA A 92 -1.53 -6.36 -12.03
CA ALA A 92 -0.39 -5.61 -12.54
C ALA A 92 0.98 -6.19 -12.13
N LEU A 93 1.01 -7.30 -11.38
CA LEU A 93 2.25 -8.01 -11.09
C LEU A 93 2.69 -8.81 -12.33
N GLU A 94 3.82 -8.40 -12.91
CA GLU A 94 4.54 -9.17 -13.96
C GLU A 94 5.55 -10.14 -13.31
#